data_AF-A0A4V2AJ40-F1
#
_entry.id   AF-A0A4V2AJ40-F1
#
_cell.length_a   1.000
_cell.length_b   1.000
_cell.length_c   1.000
_cell.angle_alpha   90.00
_cell.angle_beta   90.00
_cell.angle_gamma   90.00
#
_symmetry.space_group_name_H-M   'P 1'
#
loop_
_entity.id
_entity.type
_entity.pdbx_description
1 polymer ?
#
loop_
_entity_poly.entity_id
_entity_poly.type
_entity_poly.pdbx_seq_one_letter_code
_entity_poly.pdbx_strand_id
1 'polypeptide(L)'
;MELPGGGSVRVPEPYNRKPSYPTYANKNGIEKDMLVAYRNWRSTMSGHPECDGMIAIGRAERFASLKAFMQSARGGRSIQWSDADRIPGQPWDGNEKRYPAEESDGAAGPQIVQLLAVNRVGFLKTYHLSALMYVAGNRDGLHIGVWIADVHGGANKAERLVKSIAGSFER
;
A
#
# COMPACT_ATOMS: atom_id res chain seq x y z
N MET A 1 -4.36 -1.72 17.71
CA MET A 1 -5.46 -1.75 16.71
C MET A 1 -5.60 -3.16 16.21
N GLU A 2 -6.79 -3.75 16.37
CA GLU A 2 -7.02 -5.17 16.10
C GLU A 2 -6.77 -5.56 14.64
N LEU A 3 -6.08 -6.69 14.48
CA LEU A 3 -5.86 -7.38 13.21
C LEU A 3 -6.88 -8.51 13.03
N PRO A 4 -7.35 -8.76 11.79
CA PRO A 4 -8.07 -9.98 11.49
C PRO A 4 -7.24 -11.22 11.85
N GLY A 5 -7.84 -12.14 12.61
CA GLY A 5 -7.16 -13.33 13.10
C GLY A 5 -6.37 -13.15 14.40
N GLY A 6 -6.52 -12.03 15.11
CA GLY A 6 -5.97 -11.83 16.46
C GLY A 6 -4.75 -10.93 16.52
N GLY A 7 -4.48 -10.42 17.73
CA GLY A 7 -3.45 -9.45 18.00
C GLY A 7 -3.75 -8.03 17.50
N SER A 8 -2.87 -7.11 17.85
CA SER A 8 -3.06 -5.68 17.63
C SER A 8 -1.74 -4.98 17.27
N VAL A 9 -1.83 -3.94 16.43
CA VAL A 9 -0.68 -3.11 16.02
C VAL A 9 -0.98 -1.62 16.21
N ARG A 10 0.04 -0.77 16.29
CA ARG A 10 -0.10 0.68 16.18
C ARG A 10 0.15 1.10 14.73
N VAL A 11 -0.87 1.66 14.07
CA VAL A 11 -0.68 2.26 12.74
C VAL A 11 -0.22 3.71 12.94
N PRO A 12 0.91 4.11 12.33
CA PRO A 12 1.40 5.48 12.48
C PRO A 12 0.51 6.51 11.80
N GLU A 13 0.41 7.69 12.39
CA GLU A 13 -0.13 8.87 11.71
C GLU A 13 0.69 9.20 10.44
N PRO A 14 0.06 9.79 9.39
CA PRO A 14 -1.32 10.23 9.29
C PRO A 14 -2.22 9.25 8.52
N TYR A 15 -2.05 7.94 8.76
CA TYR A 15 -2.86 6.92 8.08
C TYR A 15 -4.15 6.69 8.87
N ASN A 16 -5.27 7.21 8.37
CA ASN A 16 -6.59 6.99 8.95
C ASN A 16 -7.13 5.60 8.55
N ARG A 17 -7.56 4.82 9.54
CA ARG A 17 -8.17 3.50 9.36
C ARG A 17 -9.67 3.58 9.06
N LYS A 18 -10.37 4.61 9.55
CA LYS A 18 -11.83 4.74 9.41
C LYS A 18 -12.17 6.02 8.68
N PRO A 19 -12.04 6.03 7.34
CA PRO A 19 -12.54 7.16 6.58
C PRO A 19 -14.07 7.27 6.73
N SER A 20 -14.57 8.49 6.51
CA SER A 20 -15.99 8.83 6.67
C SER A 20 -16.92 8.20 5.61
N TYR A 21 -16.38 7.49 4.63
CA TYR A 21 -17.13 6.82 3.57
C TYR A 21 -16.37 5.58 3.07
N PRO A 22 -17.03 4.64 2.34
CA PRO A 22 -16.47 3.34 2.01
C PRO A 22 -15.11 3.38 1.28
N THR A 23 -14.22 2.45 1.64
CA THR A 23 -12.91 2.27 1.02
C THR A 23 -12.96 1.18 -0.06
N TYR A 24 -11.94 1.11 -0.91
CA TYR A 24 -11.78 -0.05 -1.79
C TYR A 24 -11.51 -1.33 -1.00
N ALA A 25 -10.82 -1.24 0.14
CA ALA A 25 -10.62 -2.39 1.01
C ALA A 25 -11.96 -2.97 1.52
N ASN A 26 -12.89 -2.09 1.92
CA ASN A 26 -14.24 -2.45 2.31
C ASN A 26 -15.04 -3.01 1.13
N LYS A 27 -15.05 -2.30 -0.01
CA LYS A 27 -15.79 -2.70 -1.21
C LYS A 27 -15.35 -4.07 -1.75
N ASN A 28 -14.06 -4.34 -1.71
CA ASN A 28 -13.46 -5.60 -2.19
C ASN A 28 -13.35 -6.66 -1.09
N GLY A 29 -13.80 -6.36 0.13
CA GLY A 29 -13.90 -7.31 1.24
C GLY A 29 -12.57 -7.79 1.84
N ILE A 30 -11.43 -7.16 1.50
CA ILE A 30 -10.10 -7.61 1.95
C ILE A 30 -9.84 -7.33 3.44
N GLU A 31 -10.66 -6.48 4.06
CA GLU A 31 -10.60 -6.18 5.50
C GLU A 31 -10.89 -7.41 6.40
N LYS A 32 -11.40 -8.49 5.81
CA LYS A 32 -11.58 -9.78 6.48
C LYS A 32 -10.27 -10.51 6.76
N ASP A 33 -9.23 -10.21 5.99
CA ASP A 33 -7.95 -10.92 6.02
C ASP A 33 -6.78 -10.05 6.47
N MET A 34 -6.91 -8.74 6.32
CA MET A 34 -5.87 -7.77 6.69
C MET A 34 -6.47 -6.45 7.15
N LEU A 35 -5.68 -5.71 7.92
CA LEU A 35 -5.93 -4.32 8.23
C LEU A 35 -5.41 -3.44 7.10
N VAL A 36 -6.25 -2.52 6.60
CA VAL A 36 -5.86 -1.49 5.63
C VAL A 36 -6.04 -0.10 6.24
N ALA A 37 -5.06 0.78 6.05
CA ALA A 37 -5.11 2.17 6.49
C ALA A 37 -4.65 3.11 5.36
N TYR A 38 -5.27 4.29 5.28
CA TYR A 38 -5.09 5.20 4.16
C TYR A 38 -4.59 6.56 4.63
N ARG A 39 -3.63 7.13 3.89
CA ARG A 39 -3.20 8.52 4.10
C ARG A 39 -4.13 9.45 3.33
N ASN A 40 -4.76 10.41 4.02
CA ASN A 40 -5.60 11.45 3.39
C ASN A 40 -6.65 10.91 2.41
N TRP A 41 -7.40 9.89 2.83
CA TRP A 41 -8.51 9.35 2.04
C TRP A 41 -9.58 10.43 1.80
N ARG A 42 -9.78 10.83 0.54
CA ARG A 42 -10.67 11.93 0.13
C ARG A 42 -11.41 11.62 -1.17
N SER A 43 -12.61 12.18 -1.34
CA SER A 43 -13.35 12.11 -2.59
C SER A 43 -12.86 13.20 -3.53
N THR A 44 -12.66 12.88 -4.81
CA THR A 44 -12.41 13.89 -5.84
C THR A 44 -13.73 14.54 -6.28
N MET A 45 -13.64 15.64 -7.04
CA MET A 45 -14.81 16.27 -7.67
C MET A 45 -15.54 15.34 -8.64
N SER A 46 -14.85 14.36 -9.23
CA SER A 46 -15.46 13.32 -10.08
C SER A 46 -16.12 12.18 -9.28
N GLY A 47 -16.16 12.29 -7.94
CA GLY A 47 -16.80 11.29 -7.07
C GLY A 47 -15.97 10.02 -6.86
N HIS A 48 -14.70 10.02 -7.26
CA HIS A 48 -13.81 8.88 -7.09
C HIS A 48 -12.96 9.04 -5.83
N PRO A 49 -12.97 8.06 -4.92
CA PRO A 49 -12.08 8.10 -3.76
C PRO A 49 -10.60 7.98 -4.14
N GLU A 50 -9.77 8.80 -3.51
CA GLU A 50 -8.32 8.81 -3.66
C GLU A 50 -7.61 8.92 -2.30
N CYS A 51 -6.32 8.58 -2.27
CA CYS A 51 -5.46 8.74 -1.11
C CYS A 51 -4.03 9.09 -1.52
N ASP A 52 -3.26 9.61 -0.56
CA ASP A 52 -1.84 9.94 -0.72
C ASP A 52 -0.91 8.79 -0.33
N GLY A 53 -1.46 7.65 0.06
CA GLY A 53 -0.73 6.45 0.42
C GLY A 53 -1.63 5.42 1.11
N MET A 54 -1.12 4.21 1.23
CA MET A 54 -1.82 3.08 1.83
C MET A 54 -0.85 2.22 2.63
N ILE A 55 -1.34 1.65 3.73
CA ILE A 55 -0.66 0.60 4.49
C ILE A 55 -1.62 -0.60 4.55
N ALA A 56 -1.10 -1.80 4.30
CA ALA A 56 -1.79 -3.06 4.52
C ALA A 56 -1.00 -3.92 5.51
N ILE A 57 -1.67 -4.55 6.47
CA ILE A 57 -1.06 -5.34 7.54
C ILE A 57 -1.87 -6.62 7.72
N GLY A 58 -1.25 -7.77 7.53
CA GLY A 58 -1.90 -9.07 7.72
C GLY A 58 -1.03 -9.99 8.56
N ARG A 59 -1.65 -10.93 9.28
CA ARG A 59 -0.89 -12.02 9.91
C ARG A 59 -0.31 -12.92 8.83
N ALA A 60 0.98 -13.20 8.89
CA ALA A 60 1.71 -13.94 7.86
C ALA A 60 1.09 -15.32 7.59
N GLU A 61 0.65 -16.02 8.64
CA GLU A 61 0.01 -17.35 8.55
C GLU A 61 -1.29 -17.39 7.75
N ARG A 62 -1.95 -16.24 7.52
CA ARG A 62 -3.18 -16.16 6.73
C ARG A 62 -2.94 -16.13 5.22
N PHE A 63 -1.69 -16.01 4.79
CA PHE A 63 -1.32 -15.89 3.38
C PHE A 63 -0.36 -17.00 3.00
N ALA A 64 -0.56 -17.62 1.84
CA ALA A 64 0.31 -18.68 1.35
C ALA A 64 1.75 -18.20 1.09
N SER A 65 1.94 -16.90 0.81
CA SER A 65 3.25 -16.28 0.59
C SER A 65 3.17 -14.76 0.72
N LEU A 66 4.33 -14.10 0.78
CA LEU A 66 4.43 -12.63 0.73
C LEU A 66 3.81 -12.06 -0.56
N LYS A 67 3.98 -12.78 -1.67
CA LYS A 67 3.40 -12.42 -2.96
C LYS A 67 1.87 -12.54 -2.96
N ALA A 68 1.33 -13.60 -2.34
CA ALA A 68 -0.12 -13.75 -2.17
C ALA A 68 -0.70 -12.60 -1.33
N PHE A 69 -0.04 -12.25 -0.23
CA PHE A 69 -0.41 -11.07 0.56
C PHE A 69 -0.38 -9.78 -0.27
N MET A 70 0.69 -9.52 -1.01
CA MET A 70 0.81 -8.35 -1.87
C MET A 70 -0.34 -8.29 -2.88
N GLN A 71 -0.67 -9.40 -3.55
CA GLN A 71 -1.76 -9.44 -4.53
C GLN A 71 -3.12 -9.17 -3.89
N SER A 72 -3.40 -9.74 -2.71
CA SER A 72 -4.64 -9.43 -1.98
C SER A 72 -4.70 -7.97 -1.55
N ALA A 73 -3.59 -7.41 -1.06
CA ALA A 73 -3.50 -6.01 -0.63
C ALA A 73 -3.72 -5.01 -1.77
N ARG A 74 -3.44 -5.40 -3.03
CA ARG A 74 -3.75 -4.56 -4.21
C ARG A 74 -5.22 -4.23 -4.33
N GLY A 75 -6.12 -5.07 -3.79
CA GLY A 75 -7.55 -4.80 -3.70
C GLY A 75 -7.91 -3.58 -2.85
N GLY A 76 -6.98 -3.08 -2.02
CA GLY A 76 -7.19 -1.87 -1.21
C GLY A 76 -6.86 -0.58 -1.96
N ARG A 77 -6.15 -0.64 -3.09
CA ARG A 77 -5.62 0.55 -3.77
C ARG A 77 -6.74 1.42 -4.34
N SER A 78 -6.58 2.74 -4.24
CA SER A 78 -7.42 3.65 -5.03
C SER A 78 -7.10 3.57 -6.51
N ILE A 79 -7.98 4.09 -7.38
CA ILE A 79 -7.80 4.06 -8.84
C ILE A 79 -6.41 4.53 -9.25
N GLN A 80 -5.96 5.69 -8.77
CA GLN A 80 -4.63 6.24 -9.10
C GLN A 80 -3.46 5.33 -8.67
N TRP A 81 -3.61 4.56 -7.59
CA TRP A 81 -2.59 3.62 -7.12
C TRP A 81 -2.66 2.26 -7.83
N SER A 82 -3.81 1.90 -8.40
CA SER A 82 -4.01 0.64 -9.12
C SER A 82 -3.20 0.58 -10.41
N ASP A 83 -3.02 1.71 -11.08
CA ASP A 83 -2.24 1.86 -12.33
C ASP A 83 -0.86 2.49 -12.12
N ALA A 84 -0.46 2.73 -10.86
CA ALA A 84 0.79 3.42 -10.56
C ALA A 84 2.06 2.63 -10.94
N ASP A 85 1.94 1.36 -11.31
CA ASP A 85 3.07 0.56 -11.78
C ASP A 85 3.37 0.75 -13.28
N ARG A 86 2.54 1.47 -14.04
CA ARG A 86 2.81 1.78 -15.44
C ARG A 86 3.92 2.83 -15.57
N ILE A 87 4.81 2.67 -16.55
CA ILE A 87 5.85 3.67 -16.83
C ILE A 87 5.20 4.87 -17.56
N PRO A 88 5.34 6.12 -17.05
CA PRO A 88 4.74 7.30 -17.67
C PRO A 88 5.24 7.58 -19.10
N GLY A 89 4.41 8.28 -19.89
CA GLY A 89 4.78 8.76 -21.24
C GLY A 89 4.69 7.72 -22.36
N GLN A 90 4.13 6.55 -22.08
CA GLN A 90 3.93 5.49 -23.08
C GLN A 90 2.61 5.69 -23.85
N PRO A 91 2.54 5.27 -25.12
CA PRO A 91 1.28 5.14 -25.86
C PRO A 91 0.31 4.19 -25.14
N TRP A 92 -0.99 4.48 -25.21
CA TRP A 92 -2.03 3.60 -24.68
C TRP A 92 -2.48 2.62 -25.77
N ASP A 93 -1.71 1.55 -25.95
CA ASP A 93 -1.88 0.53 -27.01
C ASP A 93 -2.08 -0.89 -26.48
N GLY A 94 -2.19 -1.06 -25.15
CA GLY A 94 -2.33 -2.33 -24.46
C GLY A 94 -0.99 -3.04 -24.18
N ASN A 95 0.13 -2.51 -24.67
CA ASN A 95 1.48 -3.03 -24.44
C ASN A 95 2.29 -2.12 -23.48
N GLU A 96 1.60 -1.39 -22.60
CA GLU A 96 2.29 -0.47 -21.69
C GLU A 96 3.24 -1.24 -20.76
N LYS A 97 4.51 -0.83 -20.75
CA LYS A 97 5.49 -1.38 -19.82
C LYS A 97 5.16 -0.95 -18.40
N ARG A 98 5.47 -1.84 -17.46
CA ARG A 98 5.32 -1.62 -16.01
C ARG A 98 6.68 -1.68 -15.34
N TYR A 99 6.86 -0.89 -14.28
CA TYR A 99 8.01 -1.05 -13.40
C TYR A 99 8.02 -2.48 -12.81
N PRO A 100 9.15 -3.20 -12.85
CA PRO A 100 9.22 -4.54 -12.30
C PRO A 100 9.09 -4.50 -10.77
N ALA A 101 8.51 -5.55 -10.21
CA ALA A 101 8.57 -5.81 -8.77
C ALA A 101 9.79 -6.69 -8.50
N GLU A 102 10.69 -6.22 -7.64
CA GLU A 102 11.92 -6.89 -7.26
C GLU A 102 11.71 -7.62 -5.93
N GLU A 103 11.89 -8.94 -5.94
CA GLU A 103 11.82 -9.79 -4.76
C GLU A 103 13.25 -10.00 -4.21
N SER A 104 13.43 -9.90 -2.89
CA SER A 104 14.72 -10.15 -2.25
C SER A 104 14.55 -10.68 -0.84
N ASP A 105 15.53 -11.45 -0.36
CA ASP A 105 15.62 -11.88 1.03
C ASP A 105 16.48 -10.87 1.81
N GLY A 106 15.82 -9.83 2.33
CA GLY A 106 16.48 -8.83 3.17
C GLY A 106 16.92 -9.43 4.52
N ALA A 107 17.82 -8.73 5.22
CA ALA A 107 18.36 -9.19 6.52
C ALA A 107 17.29 -9.44 7.60
N ALA A 108 16.13 -8.78 7.51
CA ALA A 108 15.01 -8.96 8.43
C ALA A 108 13.94 -9.95 7.91
N GLY A 109 14.17 -10.60 6.76
CA GLY A 109 13.26 -11.51 6.06
C GLY A 109 12.85 -11.00 4.66
N PRO A 110 11.99 -11.74 3.94
CA PRO A 110 11.66 -11.47 2.54
C PRO A 110 11.02 -10.10 2.35
N GLN A 111 11.27 -9.49 1.20
CA GLN A 111 10.73 -8.19 0.82
C GLN A 111 10.46 -8.11 -0.68
N ILE A 112 9.47 -7.29 -1.05
CA ILE A 112 9.13 -6.96 -2.45
C ILE A 112 9.13 -5.44 -2.58
N VAL A 113 9.84 -4.94 -3.58
CA VAL A 113 9.98 -3.51 -3.86
C VAL A 113 9.54 -3.25 -5.30
N GLN A 114 8.76 -2.19 -5.52
CA GLN A 114 8.36 -1.78 -6.87
C GLN A 114 8.31 -0.26 -6.94
N LEU A 115 9.00 0.31 -7.92
CA LEU A 115 8.86 1.73 -8.25
C LEU A 115 7.48 2.00 -8.83
N LEU A 116 6.92 3.16 -8.50
CA LEU A 116 5.59 3.58 -8.92
C LEU A 116 5.59 5.03 -9.39
N ALA A 117 4.65 5.37 -10.25
CA ALA A 117 4.34 6.71 -10.72
C ALA A 117 2.83 6.97 -10.58
N VAL A 118 2.43 7.63 -9.49
CA VAL A 118 1.02 7.89 -9.20
C VAL A 118 0.53 9.09 -9.99
N ASN A 119 -0.47 8.89 -10.84
CA ASN A 119 -1.09 9.97 -11.59
C ASN A 119 -1.91 10.88 -10.65
N ARG A 120 -1.76 12.19 -10.84
CA ARG A 120 -2.44 13.25 -10.09
C ARG A 120 -2.98 14.30 -11.05
N VAL A 121 -4.13 14.84 -10.69
CA VAL A 121 -4.74 15.96 -11.39
C VAL A 121 -4.42 17.24 -10.63
N GLY A 122 -3.65 18.14 -11.24
CA GLY A 122 -3.44 19.51 -10.76
C GLY A 122 -4.41 20.49 -11.41
N PHE A 123 -4.33 21.76 -11.01
CA PHE A 123 -5.20 22.81 -11.54
C PHE A 123 -5.07 23.03 -13.06
N LEU A 124 -3.85 22.89 -13.60
CA LEU A 124 -3.57 23.19 -15.02
C LEU A 124 -3.27 21.95 -15.87
N LYS A 125 -2.86 20.83 -15.27
CA LYS A 125 -2.48 19.60 -15.97
C LYS A 125 -2.41 18.40 -15.04
N THR A 126 -2.41 17.21 -15.64
CA THR A 126 -2.00 15.98 -14.96
C THR A 126 -0.49 15.95 -14.76
N TYR A 127 -0.06 15.28 -13.69
CA TYR A 127 1.35 15.05 -13.40
C TYR A 127 1.52 13.71 -12.67
N HIS A 128 2.75 13.19 -12.64
CA HIS A 128 3.07 11.95 -11.94
C HIS A 128 3.89 12.25 -10.69
N LEU A 129 3.49 11.65 -9.57
CA LEU A 129 4.32 11.59 -8.37
C LEU A 129 5.11 10.29 -8.37
N SER A 130 6.44 10.40 -8.26
CA SER A 130 7.30 9.26 -7.94
C SER A 130 6.89 8.67 -6.59
N ALA A 131 6.79 7.35 -6.55
CA ALA A 131 6.29 6.61 -5.41
C ALA A 131 6.92 5.22 -5.35
N LEU A 132 6.66 4.52 -4.26
CA LEU A 132 7.18 3.20 -3.97
C LEU A 132 6.09 2.31 -3.39
N MET A 133 6.08 1.05 -3.81
CA MET A 133 5.54 -0.06 -3.05
C MET A 133 6.68 -0.78 -2.34
N TYR A 134 6.58 -0.91 -1.02
CA TYR A 134 7.49 -1.69 -0.20
C TYR A 134 6.68 -2.69 0.62
N VAL A 135 6.91 -3.99 0.41
CA VAL A 135 6.22 -5.07 1.11
C VAL A 135 7.24 -5.89 1.87
N ALA A 136 7.11 -5.97 3.19
CA ALA A 136 7.99 -6.73 4.06
C ALA A 136 7.24 -7.94 4.65
N GLY A 137 7.86 -9.11 4.53
CA GLY A 137 7.30 -10.37 5.00
C GLY A 137 7.87 -10.82 6.34
N ASN A 138 7.07 -11.61 7.05
CA ASN A 138 7.39 -12.26 8.33
C ASN A 138 8.08 -11.36 9.37
N ARG A 139 7.65 -10.10 9.49
CA ARG A 139 8.15 -9.18 10.52
C ARG A 139 7.33 -9.42 11.79
N ASP A 140 7.89 -10.15 12.75
CA ASP A 140 7.20 -10.58 13.98
C ASP A 140 5.89 -11.37 13.73
N GLY A 141 5.84 -12.14 12.64
CA GLY A 141 4.65 -12.88 12.22
C GLY A 141 3.66 -12.05 11.39
N LEU A 142 4.04 -10.85 10.94
CA LEU A 142 3.23 -9.99 10.08
C LEU A 142 3.77 -9.91 8.64
N HIS A 143 2.86 -9.67 7.70
CA HIS A 143 3.15 -9.10 6.39
C HIS A 143 2.67 -7.66 6.38
N ILE A 144 3.54 -6.74 5.95
CA ILE A 144 3.26 -5.31 5.96
C ILE A 144 3.59 -4.74 4.58
N GLY A 145 2.59 -4.18 3.91
CA GLY A 145 2.73 -3.47 2.64
C GLY A 145 2.55 -1.97 2.81
N VAL A 146 3.43 -1.18 2.20
CA VAL A 146 3.38 0.28 2.23
C VAL A 146 3.44 0.82 0.80
N TRP A 147 2.47 1.65 0.46
CA TRP A 147 2.42 2.45 -0.76
C TRP A 147 2.57 3.92 -0.37
N ILE A 148 3.66 4.55 -0.80
CA ILE A 148 4.02 5.90 -0.36
C ILE A 148 4.68 6.69 -1.50
N ALA A 149 4.31 7.95 -1.63
CA ALA A 149 4.97 8.87 -2.56
C ALA A 149 6.30 9.39 -1.99
N ASP A 150 7.25 9.73 -2.86
CA ASP A 150 8.57 10.23 -2.45
C ASP A 150 8.48 11.54 -1.69
N VAL A 151 7.52 12.41 -2.06
CA VAL A 151 7.18 13.64 -1.33
C VAL A 151 6.72 13.39 0.11
N HIS A 152 6.44 12.15 0.49
CA HIS A 152 6.09 11.73 1.85
C HIS A 152 7.20 10.91 2.53
N GLY A 153 8.40 10.90 1.95
CA GLY A 153 9.61 10.30 2.51
C GLY A 153 10.04 8.98 1.88
N GLY A 154 9.32 8.49 0.86
CA GLY A 154 9.74 7.37 0.00
C GLY A 154 10.20 6.11 0.75
N ALA A 155 11.23 5.45 0.23
CA ALA A 155 11.80 4.20 0.77
C ALA A 155 12.17 4.28 2.25
N ASN A 156 12.90 5.33 2.65
CA ASN A 156 13.35 5.50 4.04
C ASN A 156 12.19 5.65 5.02
N LYS A 157 11.08 6.26 4.60
CA LYS A 157 9.87 6.34 5.44
C LYS A 157 9.12 5.01 5.43
N ALA A 158 9.03 4.32 4.29
CA ALA A 158 8.38 3.01 4.19
C ALA A 158 9.02 1.97 5.14
N GLU A 159 10.35 1.89 5.14
CA GLU A 159 11.08 0.96 6.01
C GLU A 159 10.84 1.28 7.50
N ARG A 160 10.88 2.58 7.88
CA ARG A 160 10.57 3.02 9.24
C ARG A 160 9.14 2.69 9.66
N LEU A 161 8.16 2.85 8.75
CA LEU A 161 6.77 2.48 9.02
C LEU A 161 6.65 0.98 9.29
N VAL A 162 7.27 0.14 8.45
CA VAL A 162 7.30 -1.32 8.66
C VAL A 162 7.90 -1.68 10.02
N LYS A 163 9.08 -1.15 10.35
CA LYS A 163 9.74 -1.41 11.64
C LYS A 163 8.89 -0.98 12.82
N SER A 164 8.29 0.21 12.74
CA SER A 164 7.43 0.74 13.80
C SER A 164 6.15 -0.07 13.98
N ILE A 165 5.54 -0.56 12.91
CA ILE A 165 4.32 -1.38 12.96
C ILE A 165 4.66 -2.75 13.56
N ALA A 166 5.69 -3.43 13.03
CA ALA A 166 6.11 -4.73 13.51
C ALA A 166 6.49 -4.71 15.00
N GLY A 167 7.31 -3.74 15.42
CA GLY A 167 7.71 -3.58 16.82
C GLY A 167 6.59 -3.16 17.77
N SER A 168 5.40 -2.85 17.25
CA SER A 168 4.20 -2.54 18.06
C SER A 168 3.20 -3.69 18.11
N PHE A 169 3.53 -4.84 17.51
CA PHE A 169 2.64 -5.99 17.45
C PHE A 169 2.51 -6.68 18.80
N GLU A 170 1.29 -6.72 19.31
CA GLU A 170 0.88 -7.45 20.51
C GLU A 170 0.03 -8.64 20.07
N ARG A 171 0.37 -9.86 20.52
CA ARG A 171 -0.28 -11.11 20.08
C ARG A 171 -1.58 -11.38 20.82
#